data_AF-A0A975WDN2-F1
#
_entry.id   AF-A0A975WDN2-F1
#
_cell.length_a   1.000
_cell.length_b   1.000
_cell.length_c   1.000
_cell.angle_alpha   90.00
_cell.angle_beta   90.00
_cell.angle_gamma   90.00
#
_symmetry.space_group_name_H-M   'P 1'
#
loop_
_entity.id
_entity.type
_entity.pdbx_description
1 polymer ?
#
loop_
_entity_poly.entity_id
_entity_poly.type
_entity_poly.pdbx_seq_one_letter_code
_entity_poly.pdbx_strand_id
1 'polypeptide(L)'
;MKILRAAPSGSALSDPARPVRSGPSRGGPGASGPGVSGREDWPRPPAALQAARLAEPPEGARVTVAGLVILRQRPGTAKGVIFVTLEDETGVVNVIVWRKLYERFRRAVIAGRLLRVTGRVQREAGVIHVIAEEVEDISAMLDSLLDVTDPGEGAAPPSVLLSAPGQSR
;
A
#
# COMPACT_ATOMS: atom_id res chain seq x y z
N MET A 1 25.44 -5.78 4.66
CA MET A 1 24.48 -4.90 3.95
C MET A 1 23.92 -3.87 4.92
N LYS A 2 23.79 -2.62 4.48
CA LYS A 2 23.75 -1.40 5.29
C LYS A 2 22.46 -1.29 6.14
N ILE A 3 22.65 -1.07 7.44
CA ILE A 3 21.60 -0.83 8.45
C ILE A 3 21.08 0.60 8.26
N LEU A 4 19.80 0.77 7.92
CA LEU A 4 19.15 2.09 7.96
C LEU A 4 18.94 2.48 9.44
N ARG A 5 19.67 3.49 9.89
CA ARG A 5 19.46 4.16 11.19
C ARG A 5 18.24 5.08 11.09
N ALA A 6 17.34 4.97 12.06
CA ALA A 6 16.32 5.98 12.35
C ALA A 6 16.97 7.29 12.83
N ALA A 7 16.47 8.44 12.36
CA ALA A 7 16.87 9.76 12.85
C ALA A 7 16.15 10.09 14.18
N PRO A 8 16.79 10.83 15.11
CA PRO A 8 16.22 11.14 16.43
C PRO A 8 15.28 12.36 16.41
N SER A 9 14.27 12.28 17.27
CA SER A 9 13.29 13.31 17.63
C SER A 9 13.91 14.51 18.35
N GLY A 10 13.59 15.73 17.90
CA GLY A 10 13.89 16.99 18.57
C GLY A 10 12.61 17.77 18.86
N SER A 11 12.34 18.00 20.16
CA SER A 11 11.25 18.81 20.71
C SER A 11 11.52 20.31 20.58
N ALA A 12 10.49 21.11 20.31
CA ALA A 12 10.42 22.49 20.77
C ALA A 12 8.97 22.85 21.10
N LEU A 13 8.70 23.00 22.41
CA LEU A 13 7.56 23.76 22.92
C LEU A 13 7.76 25.25 22.61
N SER A 14 6.72 25.94 22.16
CA SER A 14 6.45 27.34 22.56
C SER A 14 5.05 27.80 22.12
N ASP A 15 4.32 28.37 23.07
CA ASP A 15 3.08 29.17 23.02
C ASP A 15 3.18 30.15 24.23
N PRO A 16 2.51 31.32 24.40
CA PRO A 16 1.46 31.99 23.60
C PRO A 16 1.49 33.56 23.46
N ALA A 17 0.61 34.08 22.58
CA ALA A 17 -0.06 35.42 22.52
C ALA A 17 0.80 36.71 22.27
N ARG A 18 0.41 37.77 21.52
CA ARG A 18 -0.89 38.44 21.19
C ARG A 18 -0.69 39.47 20.01
N PRO A 19 -1.61 40.39 19.63
CA PRO A 19 -2.16 40.53 18.28
C PRO A 19 -1.73 41.79 17.48
N VAL A 20 -1.96 41.83 16.17
CA VAL A 20 -2.06 43.09 15.40
C VAL A 20 -3.30 43.08 14.50
N ARG A 21 -4.13 44.12 14.64
CA ARG A 21 -5.28 44.44 13.78
C ARG A 21 -4.84 45.43 12.70
N SER A 22 -5.34 45.27 11.48
CA SER A 22 -5.59 46.40 10.57
C SER A 22 -6.58 46.02 9.45
N GLY A 23 -7.75 46.67 9.49
CA GLY A 23 -8.48 47.28 8.36
C GLY A 23 -9.05 46.43 7.20
N PRO A 24 -10.31 46.67 6.76
CA PRO A 24 -10.88 46.05 5.58
C PRO A 24 -10.56 46.84 4.31
N SER A 25 -10.27 46.15 3.20
CA SER A 25 -10.24 46.74 1.86
C SER A 25 -11.32 46.05 1.00
N ARG A 26 -12.28 46.85 0.53
CA ARG A 26 -13.33 46.46 -0.41
C ARG A 26 -12.84 46.65 -1.84
N GLY A 27 -13.13 45.70 -2.71
CA GLY A 27 -13.04 45.86 -4.16
C GLY A 27 -13.48 44.59 -4.88
N GLY A 28 -14.69 44.62 -5.46
CA GLY A 28 -15.30 43.51 -6.21
C GLY A 28 -14.83 43.43 -7.68
N PRO A 29 -15.71 43.00 -8.59
CA PRO A 29 -15.66 41.69 -9.23
C PRO A 29 -15.02 41.74 -10.63
N GLY A 30 -14.34 40.66 -11.04
CA GLY A 30 -13.71 40.58 -12.35
C GLY A 30 -13.46 39.16 -12.82
N ALA A 31 -14.31 38.71 -13.73
CA ALA A 31 -14.04 37.77 -14.82
C ALA A 31 -13.45 36.39 -14.51
N SER A 32 -14.38 35.44 -14.46
CA SER A 32 -14.30 34.08 -15.02
C SER A 32 -13.22 33.90 -16.12
N GLY A 33 -12.08 33.32 -15.73
CA GLY A 33 -11.33 32.42 -16.61
C GLY A 33 -11.82 30.98 -16.38
N PRO A 34 -11.67 30.05 -17.33
CA PRO A 34 -11.95 28.65 -17.07
C PRO A 34 -10.87 28.14 -16.10
N GLY A 35 -11.13 28.26 -14.80
CA GLY A 35 -10.30 27.64 -13.78
C GLY A 35 -10.39 26.15 -13.96
N VAL A 36 -9.35 25.53 -14.51
CA VAL A 36 -9.13 24.10 -14.33
C VAL A 36 -8.76 23.93 -12.86
N SER A 37 -9.78 23.85 -11.99
CA SER A 37 -9.61 23.41 -10.62
C SER A 37 -9.17 21.95 -10.69
N GLY A 38 -7.86 21.71 -10.65
CA GLY A 38 -7.26 20.38 -10.70
C GLY A 38 -7.87 19.50 -9.61
N ARG A 39 -8.83 18.66 -9.98
CA ARG A 39 -9.33 17.62 -9.10
C ARG A 39 -8.26 16.53 -9.08
N GLU A 40 -7.67 16.36 -7.91
CA GLU A 40 -6.78 15.26 -7.54
C GLU A 40 -7.39 13.90 -7.95
N ASP A 41 -7.00 13.38 -9.12
CA ASP A 41 -7.54 12.14 -9.70
C ASP A 41 -6.74 10.91 -9.27
N TRP A 42 -6.61 10.74 -7.95
CA TRP A 42 -5.98 9.56 -7.36
C TRP A 42 -7.04 8.64 -6.71
N PRO A 43 -6.87 7.31 -6.79
CA PRO A 43 -7.86 6.33 -6.32
C PRO A 43 -8.11 6.44 -4.82
N ARG A 44 -9.38 6.55 -4.44
CA ARG A 44 -9.83 6.61 -3.03
C ARG A 44 -10.13 5.19 -2.50
N PRO A 45 -9.98 4.95 -1.18
CA PRO A 45 -10.41 3.71 -0.56
C PRO A 45 -11.85 3.33 -0.97
N PRO A 46 -12.11 2.05 -1.32
CA PRO A 46 -11.25 0.88 -1.16
C PRO A 46 -10.28 0.62 -2.33
N ALA A 47 -10.23 1.47 -3.36
CA ALA A 47 -9.33 1.29 -4.49
C ALA A 47 -7.87 1.53 -4.08
N ALA A 48 -6.99 0.60 -4.49
CA ALA A 48 -5.57 0.69 -4.17
C ALA A 48 -4.86 1.72 -5.06
N LEU A 49 -4.06 2.57 -4.43
CA LEU A 49 -3.12 3.49 -5.04
C LEU A 49 -1.80 2.76 -5.27
N GLN A 50 -1.25 2.90 -6.48
CA GLN A 50 0.07 2.39 -6.83
C GLN A 50 1.17 3.10 -6.04
N ALA A 51 2.23 2.36 -5.69
CA ALA A 51 3.36 2.88 -4.92
C ALA A 51 4.00 4.13 -5.57
N ALA A 52 4.18 4.14 -6.89
CA ALA A 52 4.76 5.27 -7.61
C ALA A 52 3.92 6.57 -7.52
N ARG A 53 2.62 6.44 -7.22
CA ARG A 53 1.68 7.56 -7.13
C ARG A 53 1.46 8.05 -5.70
N LEU A 54 2.17 7.49 -4.71
CA LEU A 54 2.00 7.81 -3.30
C LEU A 54 2.32 9.29 -2.96
N ALA A 55 3.00 10.01 -3.85
CA ALA A 55 3.26 11.43 -3.72
C ALA A 55 2.05 12.33 -4.03
N GLU A 56 1.07 11.84 -4.80
CA GLU A 56 -0.08 12.63 -5.27
C GLU A 56 -1.09 13.02 -4.17
N PRO A 57 -1.51 12.11 -3.26
CA PRO A 57 -2.46 12.46 -2.20
C PRO A 57 -1.90 13.49 -1.23
N PRO A 58 -2.66 14.49 -0.76
CA PRO A 58 -2.14 15.46 0.22
C PRO A 58 -1.78 14.81 1.56
N GLU A 59 -1.06 15.56 2.42
CA GLU A 59 -0.72 15.09 3.78
C GLU A 59 -1.98 14.73 4.59
N GLY A 60 -1.94 13.59 5.29
CA GLY A 60 -3.08 13.09 6.07
C GLY A 60 -4.22 12.50 5.24
N ALA A 61 -4.12 12.50 3.89
CA ALA A 61 -5.09 11.88 3.02
C ALA A 61 -5.22 10.39 3.30
N ARG A 62 -6.45 9.88 3.29
CA ARG A 62 -6.73 8.46 3.50
C ARG A 62 -6.61 7.73 2.17
N VAL A 63 -5.71 6.75 2.10
CA VAL A 63 -5.37 5.95 0.92
C VAL A 63 -5.53 4.46 1.23
N THR A 64 -5.75 3.65 0.20
CA THR A 64 -5.56 2.21 0.28
C THR A 64 -4.37 1.87 -0.61
N VAL A 65 -3.49 0.99 -0.15
CA VAL A 65 -2.36 0.45 -0.92
C VAL A 65 -2.42 -1.08 -0.82
N ALA A 66 -1.90 -1.78 -1.82
CA ALA A 66 -1.80 -3.23 -1.79
C ALA A 66 -0.44 -3.65 -2.34
N GLY A 67 0.16 -4.67 -1.74
CA GLY A 67 1.47 -5.14 -2.19
C GLY A 67 1.98 -6.34 -1.42
N LEU A 68 3.02 -6.96 -1.98
CA LEU A 68 3.74 -8.07 -1.35
C LEU A 68 4.51 -7.55 -0.15
N VAL A 69 4.48 -8.31 0.93
CA VAL A 69 5.27 -8.00 2.11
C VAL A 69 6.72 -8.43 1.88
N ILE A 70 7.61 -7.46 1.73
CA ILE A 70 9.04 -7.71 1.52
C ILE A 70 9.87 -7.57 2.80
N LEU A 71 9.40 -6.78 3.78
CA LEU A 71 10.13 -6.56 5.02
C LEU A 71 9.19 -6.25 6.19
N ARG A 72 9.53 -6.78 7.37
CA ARG A 72 8.92 -6.40 8.65
C ARG A 72 10.01 -6.06 9.66
N GLN A 73 9.90 -4.90 10.31
CA GLN A 73 10.83 -4.48 11.35
C GLN A 73 10.07 -4.07 12.60
N ARG A 74 10.54 -4.55 13.76
CA ARG A 74 10.04 -4.14 15.08
C ARG A 74 11.22 -3.66 15.92
N PRO A 75 11.61 -2.38 15.81
CA PRO A 75 12.72 -1.84 16.58
C PRO A 75 12.45 -1.99 18.08
N GLY A 76 13.40 -2.54 18.84
CA GLY A 76 13.24 -2.76 20.29
C GLY A 76 13.01 -1.46 21.10
N THR A 77 13.39 -0.32 20.54
CA THR A 77 13.27 1.02 21.14
C THR A 77 11.98 1.75 20.77
N ALA A 78 11.24 1.29 19.75
CA ALA A 78 10.00 1.92 19.33
C ALA A 78 8.82 1.26 20.07
N LYS A 79 8.10 2.05 20.88
CA LYS A 79 7.00 1.65 21.80
C LYS A 79 5.85 0.85 21.13
N GLY A 80 6.12 -0.39 20.73
CA GLY A 80 5.17 -1.27 20.07
C GLY A 80 4.84 -0.91 18.61
N VAL A 81 5.76 -0.23 17.90
CA VAL A 81 5.60 0.09 16.48
C VAL A 81 6.17 -1.04 15.62
N ILE A 82 5.47 -1.37 14.54
CA ILE A 82 5.95 -2.28 13.50
C ILE A 82 5.99 -1.50 12.19
N PHE A 83 7.12 -1.60 11.50
CA PHE A 83 7.29 -1.12 10.14
C PHE A 83 7.11 -2.30 9.19
N VAL A 84 6.30 -2.11 8.16
CA VAL A 84 6.09 -3.08 7.10
C VAL A 84 6.40 -2.40 5.78
N THR A 85 7.23 -3.00 4.94
CA THR A 85 7.45 -2.53 3.58
C THR A 85 6.66 -3.43 2.64
N LEU A 86 5.76 -2.81 1.87
CA LEU A 86 5.03 -3.44 0.79
C LEU A 86 5.70 -3.12 -0.54
N GLU A 87 5.60 -4.02 -1.51
CA GLU A 87 6.09 -3.83 -2.87
C GLU A 87 4.99 -4.18 -3.89
N ASP A 88 4.81 -3.30 -4.87
CA ASP A 88 4.05 -3.56 -6.10
C ASP A 88 4.98 -3.38 -7.31
N GLU A 89 4.47 -3.59 -8.53
CA GLU A 89 5.27 -3.46 -9.77
C GLU A 89 5.82 -2.04 -10.02
N THR A 90 5.31 -1.04 -9.31
CA THR A 90 5.68 0.37 -9.47
C THR A 90 6.64 0.87 -8.38
N GLY A 91 6.82 0.12 -7.29
CA GLY A 91 7.78 0.44 -6.24
C GLY A 91 7.37 -0.03 -4.85
N VAL A 92 7.90 0.64 -3.83
CA VAL A 92 7.72 0.26 -2.42
C VAL A 92 6.86 1.26 -1.64
N VAL A 93 6.08 0.75 -0.69
CA VAL A 93 5.30 1.55 0.27
C VAL A 93 5.72 1.21 1.69
N ASN A 94 6.11 2.24 2.45
CA ASN A 94 6.46 2.10 3.85
C ASN A 94 5.21 2.27 4.73
N VAL A 95 4.81 1.21 5.42
CA VAL A 95 3.64 1.20 6.29
C VAL A 95 4.08 1.22 7.76
N ILE A 96 3.47 2.11 8.56
CA ILE A 96 3.64 2.14 10.01
C ILE A 96 2.40 1.56 10.67
N VAL A 97 2.58 0.52 11.48
CA VAL A 97 1.54 -0.16 12.25
C VAL A 97 1.79 0.08 13.74
N TRP A 98 0.92 0.87 14.37
CA TRP A 98 0.99 1.13 15.81
C TRP A 98 0.49 -0.06 16.62
N ARG A 99 0.93 -0.16 17.89
CA ARG A 99 0.65 -1.28 18.79
C ARG A 99 -0.84 -1.65 18.84
N LYS A 100 -1.71 -0.66 19.02
CA LYS A 100 -3.17 -0.86 19.11
C LYS A 100 -3.74 -1.51 17.84
N LEU A 101 -3.22 -1.14 16.67
CA LEU A 101 -3.66 -1.71 15.41
C LEU A 101 -3.09 -3.12 15.21
N TYR A 102 -1.80 -3.30 15.52
CA TYR A 102 -1.17 -4.61 15.50
C TYR A 102 -1.89 -5.63 16.40
N GLU A 103 -2.30 -5.23 17.60
CA GLU A 103 -3.06 -6.10 18.51
C GLU A 103 -4.39 -6.55 17.89
N ARG A 104 -5.07 -5.66 17.15
CA ARG A 104 -6.31 -5.98 16.43
C ARG A 104 -6.10 -6.86 15.20
N PHE A 105 -5.06 -6.61 14.42
CA PHE A 105 -4.80 -7.25 13.12
C PHE A 105 -3.57 -8.18 13.16
N ARG A 106 -3.30 -8.79 14.32
CA ARG A 106 -2.06 -9.51 14.59
C ARG A 106 -1.71 -10.56 13.54
N ARG A 107 -2.69 -11.38 13.14
CA ARG A 107 -2.49 -12.44 12.16
C ARG A 107 -2.03 -11.89 10.82
N ALA A 108 -2.73 -10.89 10.29
CA ALA A 108 -2.39 -10.25 9.02
C ALA A 108 -1.00 -9.60 9.06
N VAL A 109 -0.70 -8.87 10.14
CA VAL A 109 0.58 -8.14 10.29
C VAL A 109 1.77 -9.07 10.53
N ILE A 110 1.59 -10.30 11.01
CA ILE A 110 2.70 -11.26 11.18
C ILE A 110 2.86 -12.15 9.97
N ALA A 111 1.77 -12.76 9.52
CA ALA A 111 1.82 -13.89 8.59
C ALA A 111 1.41 -13.54 7.16
N GLY A 112 0.78 -12.38 6.92
CA GLY A 112 0.33 -12.00 5.59
C GLY A 112 1.51 -11.87 4.62
N ARG A 113 1.38 -12.48 3.44
CA ARG A 113 2.33 -12.41 2.32
C ARG A 113 1.93 -11.32 1.33
N LEU A 114 0.63 -11.11 1.14
CA LEU A 114 0.06 -10.02 0.37
C LEU A 114 -0.92 -9.27 1.27
N LEU A 115 -0.73 -7.96 1.40
CA LEU A 115 -1.55 -7.12 2.27
C LEU A 115 -2.23 -6.02 1.47
N ARG A 116 -3.49 -5.74 1.82
CA ARG A 116 -4.17 -4.47 1.52
C ARG A 116 -4.21 -3.65 2.79
N VAL A 117 -3.68 -2.44 2.74
CA VAL A 117 -3.60 -1.53 3.89
C VAL A 117 -4.34 -0.26 3.55
N THR A 118 -5.32 0.09 4.39
CA THR A 118 -5.95 1.40 4.35
C THR A 118 -5.41 2.24 5.49
N GLY A 119 -4.98 3.46 5.20
CA GLY A 119 -4.31 4.30 6.17
C GLY A 119 -4.18 5.75 5.70
N ARG A 120 -3.40 6.55 6.43
CA ARG A 120 -3.17 7.96 6.14
C ARG A 120 -1.76 8.20 5.66
N VAL A 121 -1.60 9.03 4.65
CA VAL A 121 -0.28 9.46 4.17
C VAL A 121 0.37 10.37 5.23
N GLN A 122 1.60 10.07 5.58
CA GLN A 122 2.48 10.89 6.41
C GLN A 122 3.80 11.14 5.69
N ARG A 123 4.25 12.40 5.63
CA ARG A 123 5.52 12.79 5.03
C ARG A 123 6.48 13.26 6.10
N GLU A 124 7.61 12.59 6.22
CA GLU A 124 8.62 12.94 7.20
C GLU A 124 10.02 12.73 6.63
N ALA A 125 10.89 13.73 6.76
CA ALA A 125 12.30 13.67 6.33
C ALA A 125 12.52 13.15 4.89
N GLY A 126 11.60 13.50 3.96
CA GLY A 126 11.68 13.09 2.55
C GLY A 126 11.20 11.66 2.27
N VAL A 127 10.66 10.96 3.27
CA VAL A 127 10.07 9.62 3.13
C VAL A 127 8.55 9.72 3.28
N ILE A 128 7.82 9.01 2.42
CA ILE A 128 6.36 8.88 2.51
C ILE A 128 6.02 7.58 3.21
N HIS A 129 5.20 7.68 4.26
CA HIS A 129 4.67 6.55 5.02
C HIS A 129 3.15 6.49 4.88
N VAL A 130 2.60 5.28 4.99
CA VAL A 130 1.17 5.06 5.23
C VAL A 130 0.99 4.62 6.68
N ILE A 131 0.35 5.47 7.48
CA ILE A 131 -0.03 5.14 8.85
C ILE A 131 -1.28 4.28 8.80
N ALA A 132 -1.13 2.99 9.10
CA ALA A 132 -2.22 2.05 8.94
C ALA A 132 -3.39 2.37 9.89
N GLU A 133 -4.60 2.21 9.37
CA GLU A 133 -5.87 2.25 10.11
C GLU A 133 -6.61 0.90 10.00
N GLU A 134 -6.38 0.17 8.90
CA GLU A 134 -6.94 -1.14 8.61
C GLU A 134 -5.92 -1.97 7.82
N VAL A 135 -5.82 -3.26 8.16
CA VAL A 135 -4.90 -4.20 7.51
C VAL A 135 -5.66 -5.47 7.18
N GLU A 136 -5.69 -5.80 5.90
CA GLU A 136 -6.35 -6.98 5.37
C GLU A 136 -5.31 -7.93 4.78
N ASP A 137 -5.38 -9.19 5.20
CA ASP A 137 -4.59 -10.27 4.63
C ASP A 137 -5.31 -10.80 3.38
N ILE A 138 -4.78 -10.45 2.22
CA ILE A 138 -5.29 -10.88 0.91
C ILE A 138 -4.39 -11.97 0.30
N SER A 139 -3.59 -12.67 1.11
CA SER A 139 -2.68 -13.71 0.64
C SER A 139 -3.37 -14.87 -0.08
N ALA A 140 -4.66 -15.10 0.16
CA ALA A 140 -5.45 -16.08 -0.58
C ALA A 140 -5.50 -15.79 -2.09
N MET A 141 -5.34 -14.52 -2.50
CA MET A 141 -5.22 -14.16 -3.92
C MET A 141 -3.95 -14.75 -4.56
N LEU A 142 -2.85 -14.88 -3.78
CA LEU A 142 -1.64 -15.53 -4.27
C LEU A 142 -1.85 -17.04 -4.45
N ASP A 143 -2.61 -17.66 -3.56
CA ASP A 143 -2.87 -19.10 -3.64
C ASP A 143 -3.67 -19.43 -4.92
N SER A 144 -4.59 -18.55 -5.34
CA SER A 144 -5.32 -18.69 -6.60
C SER A 144 -4.45 -18.64 -7.87
N LEU A 145 -3.24 -18.08 -7.80
CA LEU A 145 -2.29 -18.10 -8.91
C LEU A 145 -1.60 -19.46 -9.06
N LEU A 146 -1.65 -20.30 -8.04
CA LEU A 146 -1.09 -21.66 -8.06
C LEU A 146 -2.13 -22.69 -8.53
N ASP A 147 -3.42 -22.36 -8.46
CA ASP A 147 -4.54 -23.17 -8.97
C ASP A 147 -4.63 -23.16 -10.51
N VAL A 148 -3.52 -22.88 -11.20
CA VAL A 148 -3.37 -23.17 -12.62
C VAL A 148 -3.43 -24.68 -12.79
N THR A 149 -4.65 -25.19 -12.84
CA THR A 149 -4.93 -26.42 -13.57
C THR A 149 -4.52 -26.10 -14.98
N ASP A 150 -3.39 -26.66 -15.44
CA ASP A 150 -3.04 -26.60 -16.85
C ASP A 150 -4.27 -27.10 -17.63
N PRO A 151 -4.91 -26.27 -18.49
CA PRO A 151 -6.03 -26.74 -19.30
C PRO A 151 -5.63 -27.86 -20.29
N GLY A 152 -4.38 -28.32 -20.31
CA GLY A 152 -3.82 -29.18 -21.34
C GLY A 152 -3.28 -30.56 -20.94
N GLU A 153 -3.20 -30.96 -19.66
CA GLU A 153 -2.53 -32.23 -19.30
C GLU A 153 -3.49 -33.32 -18.79
N GLY A 154 -4.54 -33.60 -19.57
CA GLY A 154 -5.54 -34.64 -19.25
C GLY A 154 -6.12 -35.40 -20.45
N ALA A 155 -5.66 -35.15 -21.67
CA ALA A 155 -6.05 -35.93 -22.84
C ALA A 155 -4.84 -36.74 -23.33
N ALA A 156 -4.67 -37.94 -22.77
CA ALA A 156 -3.84 -38.95 -23.41
C ALA A 156 -4.35 -39.14 -24.86
N PRO A 157 -3.50 -39.11 -25.90
CA PRO A 157 -3.95 -39.36 -27.26
C PRO A 157 -4.53 -40.78 -27.31
N PRO A 158 -5.65 -41.00 -28.04
CA PRO A 158 -6.20 -42.34 -28.19
C PRO A 158 -5.12 -43.25 -28.77
N SER A 159 -4.79 -44.31 -28.04
CA SER A 159 -3.83 -45.31 -28.47
C SER A 159 -4.26 -45.82 -29.83
N VAL A 160 -3.48 -45.51 -30.87
CA VAL A 160 -3.70 -46.03 -32.21
C VAL A 160 -3.54 -47.54 -32.13
N LEU A 161 -4.67 -48.26 -32.18
CA LEU A 161 -4.71 -49.71 -32.22
C LEU A 161 -4.07 -50.16 -33.54
N LEU A 162 -2.77 -50.46 -33.52
CA LEU A 162 -2.07 -51.04 -34.65
C LEU A 162 -2.66 -52.44 -34.88
N SER A 163 -3.64 -52.55 -35.77
CA SER A 163 -4.14 -53.85 -36.22
C SER A 163 -3.01 -54.56 -36.97
N ALA A 164 -2.48 -55.63 -36.38
CA ALA A 164 -1.55 -56.52 -37.04
C ALA A 164 -2.26 -57.21 -38.23
N PRO A 165 -1.63 -57.29 -39.42
CA PRO A 165 -2.19 -58.07 -40.51
C PRO A 165 -2.17 -59.56 -40.16
N GLY A 166 -3.31 -60.20 -40.41
CA GLY A 166 -3.57 -61.59 -40.09
C GLY A 166 -2.54 -62.55 -40.67
N GLN A 167 -2.12 -63.51 -39.84
CA GLN A 167 -1.54 -64.76 -40.30
C GLN A 167 -2.60 -65.53 -41.08
N SER A 168 -2.33 -65.84 -42.34
CA SER A 168 -3.06 -66.87 -43.07
C SER A 168 -2.07 -67.90 -43.61
N ARG A 169 -2.16 -69.08 -43.00
CA ARG A 169 -1.95 -70.45 -43.49
C ARG A 169 -0.90 -70.72 -44.56
#